data_AF-A0A118KCX8-F1
#
_entry.id   AF-A0A118KCX8-F1
#
_cell.length_a   1.000
_cell.length_b   1.000
_cell.length_c   1.000
_cell.angle_alpha   90.00
_cell.angle_beta   90.00
_cell.angle_gamma   90.00
#
_symmetry.space_group_name_H-M   'P 1'
#
loop_
_entity.id
_entity.type
_entity.pdbx_description
1 polymer ?
#
loop_
_entity_poly.entity_id
_entity_poly.type
_entity_poly.pdbx_seq_one_letter_code
_entity_poly.pdbx_strand_id
1 'polypeptide(L)'
;MFIFMYDSSIRSDINPHGPSFIPPLKPKMAEHWKKSVLLREYGEFFEEAFFESIDEIAARNERIIAAAQRARRVQFHDGFGGSLHGTLDQTWKSLDGRNHYDLMPGEVATRVLDLTGSVSFGGTFLSTVPFAIKYGVIDPILKIGIERGQVVSVESANRQLEDDFKLYLDKCAGNRIVEEFGIGTNLNVRLHGRNASFEERHPGLHLGLGGGERGSHHLDLVFSSGNILFDDTVIFDGSFRV
;
A
#
# COMPACT_ATOMS: atom_id res chain seq x y z
N MET A 1 -1.74 30.40 14.98
CA MET A 1 -1.56 28.98 14.66
C MET A 1 -1.82 28.21 15.96
N PHE A 2 -2.79 27.30 15.96
CA PHE A 2 -3.04 26.42 17.11
C PHE A 2 -2.46 25.05 16.78
N ILE A 3 -1.52 24.58 17.58
CA ILE A 3 -0.94 23.24 17.46
C ILE A 3 -1.44 22.45 18.66
N PHE A 4 -2.13 21.35 18.39
CA PHE A 4 -2.56 20.40 19.41
C PHE A 4 -1.66 19.17 19.31
N MET A 5 -0.77 19.00 20.29
CA MET A 5 0.08 17.83 20.41
C MET A 5 -0.46 16.96 21.55
N TYR A 6 -0.77 15.70 21.22
CA TYR A 6 -1.21 14.72 22.19
C TYR A 6 -0.51 13.40 21.89
N ASP A 7 0.33 12.96 22.82
CA ASP A 7 0.99 11.67 22.74
C ASP A 7 0.13 10.63 23.47
N SER A 8 -0.54 9.76 22.71
CA SER A 8 -1.33 8.67 23.26
C SER A 8 -0.49 7.46 23.70
N SER A 9 0.78 7.39 23.29
CA SER A 9 1.65 6.21 23.50
C SER A 9 2.07 6.03 24.96
N ILE A 10 2.01 7.09 25.77
CA ILE A 10 2.40 7.10 27.18
C ILE A 10 1.26 6.77 28.16
N ARG A 11 0.06 6.44 27.66
CA ARG A 11 -1.10 6.18 28.53
C ARG A 11 -1.30 4.69 28.79
N SER A 12 -1.44 4.34 30.07
CA SER A 12 -1.83 3.01 30.51
C SER A 12 -3.34 2.73 30.39
N ASP A 13 -4.16 3.76 30.21
CA ASP A 13 -5.62 3.69 30.15
C ASP A 13 -6.16 4.07 28.76
N ILE A 14 -6.12 3.10 27.84
CA ILE A 14 -6.56 3.30 26.46
C ILE A 14 -8.09 3.35 26.40
N ASN A 15 -8.65 4.46 25.90
CA ASN A 15 -10.08 4.65 25.67
C ASN A 15 -10.32 5.02 24.19
N PRO A 16 -11.27 4.38 23.48
CA PRO A 16 -11.56 4.67 22.06
C PRO A 16 -12.08 6.11 21.81
N HIS A 17 -12.56 6.79 22.85
CA HIS A 17 -12.96 8.21 22.78
C HIS A 17 -11.83 9.18 23.11
N GLY A 18 -10.65 8.66 23.44
CA GLY A 18 -9.53 9.42 23.95
C GLY A 18 -9.75 9.89 25.39
N PRO A 19 -8.81 10.70 25.92
CA PRO A 19 -8.90 11.33 27.22
C PRO A 19 -10.18 12.17 27.38
N SER A 20 -10.63 12.37 28.63
CA SER A 20 -11.82 13.18 28.94
C SER A 20 -11.77 14.63 28.41
N PHE A 21 -10.58 15.16 28.13
CA PHE A 21 -10.41 16.48 27.52
C PHE A 21 -10.60 16.51 26.00
N ILE A 22 -10.62 15.36 25.30
CA ILE A 22 -10.80 15.30 23.85
C ILE A 22 -12.25 15.58 23.41
N PRO A 23 -13.30 14.94 23.97
CA PRO A 23 -14.68 15.18 23.52
C PRO A 23 -15.12 16.66 23.53
N PRO A 24 -14.79 17.47 24.56
CA PRO A 24 -15.10 18.91 24.55
C PRO A 24 -14.36 19.70 23.45
N LEU A 25 -13.18 19.23 23.02
CA LEU A 25 -12.39 19.88 21.98
C LEU A 25 -12.85 19.51 20.57
N LYS A 26 -13.49 18.34 20.37
CA LYS A 26 -13.92 17.84 19.05
C LYS A 26 -14.66 18.87 18.18
N PRO A 27 -15.64 19.64 18.68
CA PRO A 27 -16.34 20.61 17.84
C PRO A 27 -15.41 21.72 17.33
N LYS A 28 -14.50 22.20 18.19
CA LYS A 28 -13.53 23.24 17.84
C LYS A 28 -12.39 22.73 16.98
N MET A 29 -11.97 21.49 17.21
CA MET A 29 -11.07 20.78 16.30
C MET A 29 -11.72 20.69 14.93
N ALA A 30 -12.94 20.15 14.79
CA ALA A 30 -13.62 20.07 13.49
C ALA A 30 -13.77 21.44 12.78
N GLU A 31 -14.03 22.51 13.52
CA GLU A 31 -14.17 23.88 12.99
C GLU A 31 -12.84 24.49 12.51
N HIS A 32 -11.72 24.17 13.15
CA HIS A 32 -10.45 24.87 12.95
C HIS A 32 -9.29 23.97 12.48
N TRP A 33 -9.50 22.66 12.40
CA TRP A 33 -8.52 21.69 11.96
C TRP A 33 -8.28 21.82 10.47
N LYS A 34 -7.24 22.58 10.12
CA LYS A 34 -6.85 22.80 8.73
C LYS A 34 -5.92 21.72 8.19
N LYS A 35 -5.12 21.08 9.04
CA LYS A 35 -4.10 20.09 8.66
C LYS A 35 -3.72 19.21 9.85
N SER A 36 -3.62 17.90 9.63
CA SER A 36 -2.98 16.96 10.57
C SER A 36 -1.48 16.95 10.30
N VAL A 37 -0.65 17.10 11.34
CA VAL A 37 0.79 16.80 11.22
C VAL A 37 0.97 15.35 11.63
N LEU A 38 1.23 14.48 10.65
CA LEU A 38 1.55 13.08 10.89
C LEU A 38 3.06 12.97 11.08
N LEU A 39 3.48 12.57 12.28
CA LEU A 39 4.86 12.14 12.51
C LEU A 39 4.97 10.72 11.98
N ARG A 40 5.63 10.58 10.82
CA ARG A 40 5.91 9.28 10.23
C ARG A 40 7.15 8.69 10.90
N GLU A 41 7.07 7.41 11.26
CA GLU A 41 8.21 6.68 11.79
C GLU A 41 9.12 6.27 10.63
N TYR A 42 10.17 7.05 10.41
CA TYR A 42 11.26 6.65 9.52
C TYR A 42 12.42 6.02 10.30
N GLY A 43 12.57 6.36 11.58
CA GLY A 43 13.56 5.76 12.47
C GLY A 43 14.97 5.77 11.88
N GLU A 44 15.63 4.61 11.91
CA GLU A 44 16.95 4.39 11.32
C GLU A 44 16.95 4.35 9.78
N PHE A 45 15.77 4.22 9.14
CA PHE A 45 15.60 4.15 7.69
C PHE A 45 15.35 5.51 7.04
N PHE A 46 15.56 6.61 7.77
CA PHE A 46 15.37 7.96 7.24
C PHE A 46 16.23 8.21 6.00
N GLU A 47 17.50 7.81 6.01
CA GLU A 47 18.36 7.97 4.84
C GLU A 47 17.83 7.14 3.66
N GLU A 48 17.51 5.86 3.88
CA GLU A 48 16.96 4.95 2.87
C GLU A 48 15.72 5.55 2.18
N ALA A 49 14.79 6.07 2.97
CA ALA A 49 13.56 6.70 2.54
C ALA A 49 13.79 7.91 1.60
N PHE A 50 14.79 8.75 1.89
CA PHE A 50 15.00 10.04 1.23
C PHE A 50 16.24 10.07 0.32
N PHE A 51 16.96 8.95 0.15
CA PHE A 51 18.22 8.92 -0.57
C PHE A 51 18.06 9.21 -2.06
N GLU A 52 16.99 8.69 -2.67
CA GLU A 52 16.80 8.83 -4.12
C GLU A 52 16.32 10.23 -4.50
N SER A 53 16.80 10.75 -5.63
CA SER A 53 16.36 12.07 -6.08
C SER A 53 14.92 12.04 -6.59
N ILE A 54 14.19 13.12 -6.30
CA ILE A 54 12.83 13.35 -6.81
C ILE A 54 12.82 13.35 -8.34
N ASP A 55 13.89 13.84 -8.99
CA ASP A 55 13.95 13.90 -10.45
C ASP A 55 14.06 12.52 -11.09
N GLU A 56 14.82 11.59 -10.48
CA GLU A 56 14.93 10.21 -10.93
C GLU A 56 13.62 9.45 -10.73
N ILE A 57 13.00 9.60 -9.55
CA ILE A 57 11.68 9.02 -9.27
C ILE A 57 10.64 9.53 -10.28
N ALA A 58 10.57 10.83 -10.49
CA ALA A 58 9.58 11.42 -11.38
C ALA A 58 9.79 10.97 -12.83
N ALA A 59 11.04 10.96 -13.32
CA ALA A 59 11.34 10.49 -14.66
C ALA A 59 10.95 9.01 -14.85
N ARG A 60 11.15 8.17 -13.83
CA ARG A 60 10.73 6.76 -13.84
C ARG A 60 9.20 6.62 -13.85
N ASN A 61 8.51 7.37 -12.98
CA ASN A 61 7.05 7.40 -12.93
C ASN A 61 6.45 7.79 -14.28
N GLU A 62 6.99 8.84 -14.92
CA GLU A 62 6.56 9.29 -16.25
C GLU A 62 6.72 8.19 -17.30
N ARG A 63 7.83 7.43 -17.29
CA ARG A 63 8.06 6.33 -18.24
C ARG A 63 7.10 5.16 -18.03
N ILE A 64 6.81 4.80 -16.78
CA ILE A 64 5.82 3.77 -16.46
C ILE A 64 4.42 4.20 -16.94
N ILE A 65 4.00 5.42 -16.62
CA ILE A 65 2.68 5.94 -17.04
C ILE A 65 2.58 6.01 -18.57
N ALA A 66 3.64 6.47 -19.25
CA ALA A 66 3.68 6.51 -20.71
C ALA A 66 3.63 5.11 -21.35
N ALA A 67 4.19 4.09 -20.69
CA ALA A 67 4.04 2.69 -21.11
C ALA A 67 2.60 2.21 -20.92
N ALA A 68 1.99 2.48 -19.76
CA ALA A 68 0.61 2.10 -19.46
C ALA A 68 -0.40 2.71 -20.45
N GLN A 69 -0.21 3.97 -20.84
CA GLN A 69 -1.07 4.68 -21.83
C GLN A 69 -1.05 4.05 -23.22
N ARG A 70 -0.04 3.23 -23.54
CA ARG A 70 0.10 2.56 -24.85
C ARG A 70 -0.31 1.08 -24.80
N ALA A 71 -0.55 0.56 -23.61
CA ALA A 71 -0.89 -0.84 -23.39
C ALA A 71 -2.39 -1.01 -23.14
N ARG A 72 -2.87 -2.25 -23.25
CA ARG A 72 -4.25 -2.63 -22.95
C ARG A 72 -4.38 -3.51 -21.74
N ARG A 73 -3.34 -4.28 -21.41
CA ARG A 73 -3.37 -5.25 -20.32
C ARG A 73 -2.22 -5.03 -19.37
N VAL A 74 -2.46 -5.29 -18.10
CA VAL A 74 -1.42 -5.48 -17.09
C VAL A 74 -1.36 -6.93 -16.71
N GLN A 75 -0.14 -7.42 -16.46
CA GLN A 75 0.12 -8.74 -15.93
C GLN A 75 1.12 -8.62 -14.79
N PHE A 76 0.87 -9.35 -13.71
CA PHE A 76 1.82 -9.55 -12.63
C PHE A 76 2.10 -11.04 -12.50
N HIS A 77 3.36 -11.43 -12.36
CA HIS A 77 3.78 -12.78 -12.04
C HIS A 77 4.54 -12.77 -10.72
N ASP A 78 4.12 -13.62 -9.78
CA ASP A 78 4.71 -13.66 -8.44
C ASP A 78 6.07 -14.39 -8.38
N GLY A 79 6.46 -15.10 -9.44
CA GLY A 79 7.66 -15.94 -9.48
C GLY A 79 7.50 -17.32 -8.82
N PHE A 80 6.35 -17.60 -8.22
CA PHE A 80 5.99 -18.85 -7.53
C PHE A 80 4.90 -19.64 -8.27
N GLY A 81 4.60 -19.24 -9.51
CA GLY A 81 3.62 -19.89 -10.40
C GLY A 81 2.24 -19.24 -10.42
N GLY A 82 2.04 -18.20 -9.61
CA GLY A 82 0.84 -17.38 -9.61
C GLY A 82 0.96 -16.17 -10.55
N SER A 83 -0.20 -15.63 -10.92
CA SER A 83 -0.29 -14.41 -11.72
C SER A 83 -1.61 -13.68 -11.51
N LEU A 84 -1.59 -12.38 -11.78
CA LEU A 84 -2.75 -11.52 -11.90
C LEU A 84 -2.76 -10.87 -13.29
N HIS A 85 -3.94 -10.63 -13.83
CA HIS A 85 -4.11 -9.87 -15.06
C HIS A 85 -5.31 -8.93 -14.98
N GLY A 86 -5.32 -7.89 -15.81
CA GLY A 86 -6.45 -6.98 -15.93
C GLY A 86 -6.27 -5.99 -17.07
N THR A 87 -7.25 -5.12 -17.23
CA THR A 87 -7.32 -4.12 -18.30
C THR A 87 -6.80 -2.76 -17.84
N LEU A 88 -5.96 -2.15 -18.67
CA LEU A 88 -5.45 -0.80 -18.49
C LEU A 88 -6.30 0.19 -19.31
N ASP A 89 -7.31 0.78 -18.69
CA ASP A 89 -8.13 1.85 -19.28
C ASP A 89 -8.32 3.07 -18.36
N GLN A 90 -7.66 3.05 -17.19
CA GLN A 90 -7.85 4.04 -16.14
C GLN A 90 -6.72 5.08 -16.10
N THR A 91 -6.97 6.16 -15.36
CA THR A 91 -5.97 7.23 -15.16
C THR A 91 -5.00 6.84 -14.05
N TRP A 92 -3.71 7.02 -14.32
CA TRP A 92 -2.65 6.81 -13.35
C TRP A 92 -2.34 8.08 -12.56
N LYS A 93 -2.03 7.91 -11.29
CA LYS A 93 -1.52 8.96 -10.41
C LYS A 93 -0.02 8.78 -10.23
N SER A 94 0.73 9.88 -10.26
CA SER A 94 2.15 9.91 -9.89
C SER A 94 2.29 10.50 -8.48
N LEU A 95 2.92 9.76 -7.58
CA LEU A 95 3.42 10.24 -6.29
C LEU A 95 4.94 10.42 -6.40
N ASP A 96 5.35 11.42 -7.17
CA ASP A 96 6.75 11.77 -7.41
C ASP A 96 7.32 12.81 -6.44
N GLY A 97 6.48 13.36 -5.55
CA GLY A 97 6.88 14.38 -4.58
C GLY A 97 6.86 15.83 -5.08
N ARG A 98 6.49 16.09 -6.35
CA ARG A 98 6.39 17.47 -6.88
C ARG A 98 5.05 18.15 -6.58
N ASN A 99 3.97 17.36 -6.56
CA ASN A 99 2.60 17.86 -6.35
C ASN A 99 2.01 17.49 -4.98
N HIS A 100 2.74 16.74 -4.16
CA HIS A 100 2.30 16.27 -2.84
C HIS A 100 3.36 16.60 -1.79
N TYR A 101 2.99 17.43 -0.81
CA TYR A 101 3.95 17.97 0.18
C TYR A 101 4.30 17.00 1.32
N ASP A 102 3.42 16.04 1.65
CA ASP A 102 3.54 15.24 2.88
C ASP A 102 3.58 13.71 2.63
N LEU A 103 3.67 13.28 1.36
CA LEU A 103 3.78 11.87 0.97
C LEU A 103 5.21 11.58 0.54
N MET A 104 5.73 10.43 0.97
CA MET A 104 7.00 9.92 0.45
C MET A 104 6.88 9.72 -1.07
N PRO A 105 7.79 10.27 -1.88
CA PRO A 105 7.81 10.01 -3.31
C PRO A 105 8.21 8.55 -3.59
N GLY A 106 7.79 8.03 -4.73
CA GLY A 106 8.20 6.71 -5.20
C GLY A 106 7.05 5.78 -5.50
N GLU A 107 5.98 6.26 -6.12
CA GLU A 107 4.89 5.39 -6.56
C GLU A 107 4.20 5.93 -7.81
N VAL A 108 3.73 5.00 -8.64
CA VAL A 108 2.59 5.24 -9.53
C VAL A 108 1.44 4.31 -9.18
N ALA A 109 0.21 4.82 -9.16
CA ALA A 109 -0.95 4.03 -8.76
C ALA A 109 -2.14 4.24 -9.69
N THR A 110 -2.92 3.18 -9.86
CA THR A 110 -4.20 3.18 -10.57
C THR A 110 -5.17 2.21 -9.90
N ARG A 111 -6.37 2.06 -10.46
CA ARG A 111 -7.30 0.99 -10.08
C ARG A 111 -7.55 0.09 -11.29
N VAL A 112 -7.35 -1.21 -11.14
CA VAL A 112 -7.62 -2.20 -12.19
C VAL A 112 -8.89 -2.96 -11.82
N LEU A 113 -10.02 -2.58 -12.43
CA LEU A 113 -11.35 -3.03 -11.99
C LEU A 113 -11.62 -4.52 -12.21
N ASP A 114 -11.05 -5.09 -13.27
CA ASP A 114 -11.24 -6.48 -13.67
C ASP A 114 -10.09 -7.40 -13.24
N LEU A 115 -9.23 -6.94 -12.32
CA LEU A 115 -8.06 -7.68 -11.87
C LEU A 115 -8.44 -9.10 -11.42
N THR A 116 -7.85 -10.11 -12.05
CA THR A 116 -8.22 -11.52 -11.85
C THR A 116 -6.98 -12.40 -11.84
N GLY A 117 -6.99 -13.45 -11.02
CA GLY A 117 -5.93 -14.45 -10.96
C GLY A 117 -5.68 -14.97 -9.55
N SER A 118 -4.51 -15.57 -9.33
CA SER A 118 -4.09 -16.03 -8.01
C SER A 118 -2.59 -15.91 -7.85
N VAL A 119 -2.15 -15.46 -6.68
CA VAL A 119 -0.74 -15.21 -6.35
C VAL A 119 -0.40 -15.71 -4.96
N SER A 120 0.87 -16.07 -4.77
CA SER A 120 1.48 -16.32 -3.47
C SER A 120 2.15 -15.03 -3.00
N PHE A 121 1.53 -14.36 -2.04
CA PHE A 121 2.03 -13.13 -1.45
C PHE A 121 3.15 -13.43 -0.45
N GLY A 122 4.31 -12.82 -0.71
CA GLY A 122 5.43 -12.63 0.21
C GLY A 122 5.86 -11.16 0.16
N GLY A 123 6.25 -10.60 1.29
CA GLY A 123 6.45 -9.16 1.45
C GLY A 123 5.93 -8.65 2.78
N THR A 124 5.41 -7.43 2.83
CA THR A 124 4.90 -6.86 4.08
C THR A 124 3.58 -6.13 3.90
N PHE A 125 2.94 -5.84 5.03
CA PHE A 125 1.63 -5.21 5.09
C PHE A 125 1.76 -3.75 5.54
N LEU A 126 0.87 -2.89 5.05
CA LEU A 126 0.73 -1.55 5.60
C LEU A 126 -0.75 -1.25 5.84
N SER A 127 -1.13 -0.94 7.07
CA SER A 127 -2.52 -0.58 7.41
C SER A 127 -2.64 0.08 8.77
N THR A 128 -3.78 0.72 9.00
CA THR A 128 -4.26 1.05 10.36
C THR A 128 -4.49 -0.18 11.25
N VAL A 129 -4.63 -1.37 10.66
CA VAL A 129 -4.61 -2.66 11.38
C VAL A 129 -3.18 -3.22 11.25
N PRO A 130 -2.38 -3.28 12.33
CA PRO A 130 -0.93 -3.42 12.21
C PRO A 130 -0.47 -4.87 11.93
N PHE A 131 -0.84 -5.44 10.78
CA PHE A 131 -0.38 -6.75 10.31
C PHE A 131 1.15 -6.82 10.26
N ALA A 132 1.81 -5.77 9.76
CA ALA A 132 3.28 -5.74 9.70
C ALA A 132 3.94 -5.84 11.08
N ILE A 133 3.40 -5.18 12.12
CA ILE A 133 3.96 -5.30 13.48
C ILE A 133 3.88 -6.76 13.98
N LYS A 134 2.83 -7.49 13.60
CA LYS A 134 2.61 -8.86 14.03
C LYS A 134 3.42 -9.89 13.21
N TYR A 135 3.53 -9.70 11.91
CA TYR A 135 4.06 -10.71 10.98
C TYR A 135 5.40 -10.32 10.32
N GLY A 136 5.80 -9.06 10.38
CA GLY A 136 7.01 -8.54 9.76
C GLY A 136 6.97 -8.60 8.23
N VAL A 137 8.12 -8.96 7.64
CA VAL A 137 8.22 -9.36 6.24
C VAL A 137 8.07 -10.87 6.18
N ILE A 138 7.11 -11.36 5.40
CA ILE A 138 6.80 -12.78 5.29
C ILE A 138 7.31 -13.39 3.97
N ASP A 139 7.67 -14.66 4.03
CA ASP A 139 7.85 -15.53 2.86
C ASP A 139 6.56 -15.64 2.03
N PRO A 140 6.60 -16.14 0.79
CA PRO A 140 5.43 -16.31 -0.09
C PRO A 140 4.49 -17.44 0.37
N ILE A 141 3.92 -17.28 1.56
CA ILE A 141 3.13 -18.30 2.26
C ILE A 141 1.63 -17.98 2.25
N LEU A 142 1.20 -16.82 1.75
CA LEU A 142 -0.20 -16.40 1.71
C LEU A 142 -0.71 -16.43 0.26
N LYS A 143 -1.48 -17.45 -0.10
CA LYS A 143 -2.12 -17.55 -1.42
C LYS A 143 -3.42 -16.76 -1.43
N ILE A 144 -3.58 -15.91 -2.43
CA ILE A 144 -4.74 -15.03 -2.60
C ILE A 144 -5.32 -15.29 -3.99
N GLY A 145 -6.63 -15.53 -4.06
CA GLY A 145 -7.39 -15.57 -5.31
C GLY A 145 -8.22 -14.32 -5.46
N ILE A 146 -8.15 -13.70 -6.64
CA ILE A 146 -8.85 -12.47 -6.99
C ILE A 146 -9.71 -12.72 -8.24
N GLU A 147 -10.96 -12.31 -8.21
CA GLU A 147 -11.86 -12.31 -9.36
C GLU A 147 -12.50 -10.94 -9.53
N ARG A 148 -12.32 -10.32 -10.69
CA ARG A 148 -12.90 -9.01 -11.05
C ARG A 148 -12.70 -7.95 -9.94
N GLY A 149 -11.46 -7.82 -9.48
CA GLY A 149 -11.06 -6.88 -8.46
C GLY A 149 -11.47 -7.25 -7.04
N GLN A 150 -11.96 -8.47 -6.78
CA GLN A 150 -12.40 -8.92 -5.46
C GLN A 150 -11.64 -10.15 -4.97
N VAL A 151 -11.15 -10.14 -3.74
CA VAL A 151 -10.56 -11.30 -3.08
C VAL A 151 -11.64 -12.34 -2.78
N VAL A 152 -11.52 -13.51 -3.41
CA VAL A 152 -12.47 -14.63 -3.32
C VAL A 152 -11.93 -15.81 -2.52
N SER A 153 -10.60 -15.99 -2.45
CA SER A 153 -9.98 -17.07 -1.67
C SER A 153 -8.70 -16.61 -0.99
N VAL A 154 -8.44 -17.18 0.19
CA VAL A 154 -7.22 -16.97 0.98
C VAL A 154 -6.83 -18.27 1.67
N GLU A 155 -5.59 -18.70 1.45
CA GLU A 155 -4.99 -19.89 2.05
C GLU A 155 -3.57 -19.60 2.49
N SER A 156 -3.13 -20.11 3.65
CA SER A 156 -1.75 -19.97 4.09
C SER A 156 -1.19 -21.19 4.80
N ALA A 157 0.13 -21.39 4.65
CA ALA A 157 0.88 -22.31 5.50
C ALA A 157 0.90 -21.86 6.98
N ASN A 158 0.67 -20.57 7.25
CA ASN A 158 0.50 -20.03 8.60
C ASN A 158 -0.99 -19.83 8.91
N ARG A 159 -1.57 -20.73 9.72
CA ARG A 159 -2.99 -20.69 10.08
C ARG A 159 -3.41 -19.41 10.78
N GLN A 160 -2.56 -18.85 11.65
CA GLN A 160 -2.90 -17.61 12.34
C GLN A 160 -2.94 -16.42 11.39
N LEU A 161 -2.04 -16.36 10.40
CA LEU A 161 -2.09 -15.34 9.35
C LEU A 161 -3.35 -15.47 8.50
N GLU A 162 -3.70 -16.70 8.11
CA GLU A 162 -4.93 -16.98 7.35
C GLU A 162 -6.18 -16.51 8.11
N ASP A 163 -6.30 -16.86 9.39
CA ASP A 163 -7.45 -16.52 10.23
C ASP A 163 -7.58 -15.00 10.42
N ASP A 164 -6.48 -14.31 10.71
CA ASP A 164 -6.47 -12.85 10.87
C ASP A 164 -6.82 -12.14 9.56
N PHE A 165 -6.29 -12.61 8.43
CA PHE A 165 -6.57 -12.02 7.12
C PHE A 165 -8.04 -12.24 6.73
N LYS A 166 -8.59 -13.43 6.96
CA LYS A 166 -10.03 -13.71 6.77
C LYS A 166 -10.90 -12.84 7.67
N LEU A 167 -10.52 -12.67 8.94
CA LEU A 167 -11.20 -11.77 9.86
C LEU A 167 -11.25 -10.34 9.32
N TYR A 168 -10.13 -9.83 8.79
CA TYR A 168 -10.07 -8.52 8.13
C TYR A 168 -11.05 -8.46 6.94
N LEU A 169 -11.01 -9.42 6.02
CA LEU A 169 -11.88 -9.46 4.84
C LEU A 169 -13.38 -9.51 5.20
N ASP A 170 -13.72 -10.19 6.30
CA ASP A 170 -15.12 -10.39 6.72
C ASP A 170 -15.67 -9.23 7.57
N LYS A 171 -14.82 -8.28 8.02
CA LYS A 171 -15.31 -7.12 8.77
C LYS A 171 -16.10 -6.12 7.93
N CYS A 172 -15.79 -6.01 6.64
CA CYS A 172 -16.43 -5.06 5.76
C CYS A 172 -16.33 -5.58 4.32
N ALA A 173 -17.43 -5.54 3.57
CA ALA A 173 -17.44 -6.05 2.20
C ALA A 173 -16.39 -5.35 1.32
N GLY A 174 -16.17 -4.05 1.52
CA GLY A 174 -15.14 -3.26 0.87
C GLY A 174 -13.71 -3.76 1.11
N ASN A 175 -13.43 -4.44 2.23
CA ASN A 175 -12.08 -4.99 2.49
C ASN A 175 -11.66 -6.08 1.50
N ARG A 176 -12.62 -6.66 0.77
CA ARG A 176 -12.35 -7.63 -0.30
C ARG A 176 -12.01 -6.97 -1.63
N ILE A 177 -12.25 -5.67 -1.77
CA ILE A 177 -12.07 -4.97 -3.04
C ILE A 177 -10.62 -4.48 -3.14
N VAL A 178 -9.99 -4.77 -4.28
CA VAL A 178 -8.72 -4.16 -4.68
C VAL A 178 -9.04 -2.73 -5.14
N GLU A 179 -8.77 -1.78 -4.26
CA GLU A 179 -8.97 -0.35 -4.52
C GLU A 179 -7.75 0.27 -5.19
N GLU A 180 -6.57 -0.33 -5.02
CA GLU A 180 -5.32 0.16 -5.58
C GLU A 180 -4.48 -0.95 -6.22
N PHE A 181 -4.00 -0.66 -7.43
CA PHE A 181 -2.87 -1.33 -8.08
C PHE A 181 -1.73 -0.32 -8.11
N GLY A 182 -0.76 -0.49 -7.22
CA GLY A 182 0.36 0.41 -7.05
C GLY A 182 1.66 -0.23 -7.53
N ILE A 183 2.53 0.60 -8.09
CA ILE A 183 3.90 0.23 -8.41
C ILE A 183 4.79 1.17 -7.61
N GLY A 184 5.42 0.65 -6.56
CA GLY A 184 6.46 1.36 -5.84
C GLY A 184 7.67 1.53 -6.75
N THR A 185 8.31 2.70 -6.71
CA THR A 185 9.34 3.11 -7.66
C THR A 185 10.61 3.62 -7.01
N ASN A 186 10.70 3.71 -5.67
CA ASN A 186 11.92 4.16 -4.99
C ASN A 186 12.91 3.00 -4.80
N LEU A 187 14.04 3.04 -5.50
CA LEU A 187 15.02 1.95 -5.60
C LEU A 187 15.76 1.65 -4.30
N ASN A 188 15.80 2.61 -3.38
CA ASN A 188 16.53 2.46 -2.12
C ASN A 188 15.66 1.80 -1.04
N VAL A 189 14.34 1.91 -1.14
CA VAL A 189 13.43 1.36 -0.13
C VAL A 189 13.49 -0.17 -0.10
N ARG A 190 13.58 -0.71 1.11
CA ARG A 190 13.52 -2.12 1.45
C ARG A 190 12.33 -2.38 2.38
N LEU A 191 11.94 -3.65 2.47
CA LEU A 191 10.89 -4.09 3.37
C LEU A 191 11.51 -4.47 4.72
N HIS A 192 10.96 -3.90 5.78
CA HIS A 192 11.38 -4.03 7.18
C HIS A 192 10.24 -4.53 8.09
N GLY A 193 8.99 -4.51 7.62
CA GLY A 193 7.83 -4.97 8.35
C GLY A 193 7.48 -4.10 9.55
N ARG A 194 7.61 -2.78 9.39
CA ARG A 194 7.40 -1.81 10.46
C ARG A 194 6.02 -1.16 10.43
N ASN A 195 5.21 -1.47 9.41
CA ASN A 195 3.98 -0.75 9.14
C ASN A 195 4.27 0.73 8.83
N ALA A 196 5.44 0.99 8.25
CA ALA A 196 5.89 2.33 7.94
C ALA A 196 5.48 2.70 6.52
N SER A 197 4.86 3.87 6.37
CA SER A 197 4.28 4.32 5.10
C SER A 197 5.28 4.55 3.95
N PHE A 198 6.58 4.40 4.18
CA PHE A 198 7.56 4.45 3.09
C PHE A 198 7.75 3.09 2.43
N GLU A 199 7.41 1.99 3.12
CA GLU A 199 7.62 0.63 2.61
C GLU A 199 6.79 0.34 1.35
N GLU A 200 5.62 0.96 1.20
CA GLU A 200 4.81 0.91 -0.04
C GLU A 200 5.53 1.52 -1.26
N ARG A 201 6.61 2.27 -1.06
CA ARG A 201 7.44 2.81 -2.15
C ARG A 201 8.48 1.82 -2.66
N HIS A 202 8.57 0.63 -2.04
CA HIS A 202 9.48 -0.44 -2.44
C HIS A 202 9.28 -0.83 -3.93
N PRO A 203 10.35 -1.05 -4.71
CA PRO A 203 10.23 -1.34 -6.14
C PRO A 203 9.44 -2.61 -6.41
N GLY A 204 8.32 -2.50 -7.12
CA GLY A 204 7.49 -3.64 -7.47
C GLY A 204 6.02 -3.38 -7.24
N LEU A 205 5.23 -4.45 -7.18
CA LEU A 205 3.79 -4.37 -7.00
C LEU A 205 3.44 -4.17 -5.53
N HIS A 206 2.45 -3.32 -5.27
CA HIS A 206 1.59 -3.46 -4.10
C HIS A 206 0.11 -3.39 -4.49
N LEU A 207 -0.72 -4.03 -3.67
CA LEU A 207 -2.18 -4.01 -3.83
C LEU A 207 -2.82 -3.43 -2.58
N GLY A 208 -3.58 -2.35 -2.73
CA GLY A 208 -4.36 -1.76 -1.65
C GLY A 208 -5.76 -2.35 -1.60
N LEU A 209 -6.07 -3.07 -0.53
CA LEU A 209 -7.40 -3.62 -0.26
C LEU A 209 -8.21 -2.67 0.60
N GLY A 210 -9.49 -2.49 0.27
CA GLY A 210 -10.40 -1.68 1.07
C GLY A 210 -10.08 -0.18 1.11
N GLY A 211 -10.70 0.54 2.05
CA GLY A 211 -10.61 2.00 2.17
C GLY A 211 -11.55 2.79 1.25
N GLY A 212 -12.24 2.12 0.32
CA GLY A 212 -13.22 2.73 -0.60
C GLY A 212 -14.58 3.04 0.03
N GLU A 213 -14.89 2.50 1.22
CA GLU A 213 -16.16 2.71 1.91
C GLU A 213 -16.01 2.87 3.42
N ARG A 214 -17.05 3.42 4.07
CA ARG A 214 -17.03 3.68 5.51
C ARG A 214 -16.93 2.38 6.31
N GLY A 215 -15.93 2.29 7.17
CA GLY A 215 -15.67 1.09 7.99
C GLY A 215 -14.77 0.07 7.29
N SER A 216 -14.42 0.30 6.02
CA SER A 216 -13.37 -0.45 5.34
C SER A 216 -12.01 0.16 5.68
N HIS A 217 -11.09 -0.68 6.12
CA HIS A 217 -9.72 -0.28 6.44
C HIS A 217 -8.84 -0.55 5.23
N HIS A 218 -8.07 0.44 4.81
CA HIS A 218 -7.09 0.25 3.73
C HIS A 218 -5.94 -0.64 4.23
N LEU A 219 -5.63 -1.69 3.47
CA LEU A 219 -4.55 -2.63 3.73
C LEU A 219 -3.74 -2.85 2.47
N ASP A 220 -2.51 -2.35 2.45
CA ASP A 220 -1.58 -2.58 1.37
C ASP A 220 -0.83 -3.89 1.58
N LEU A 221 -0.76 -4.68 0.52
CA LEU A 221 0.08 -5.85 0.39
C LEU A 221 1.26 -5.46 -0.50
N VAL A 222 2.41 -5.16 0.10
CA VAL A 222 3.62 -4.76 -0.61
C VAL A 222 4.44 -6.00 -0.93
N PHE A 223 4.49 -6.40 -2.21
CA PHE A 223 5.18 -7.61 -2.63
C PHE A 223 6.69 -7.40 -2.58
N SER A 224 7.42 -8.39 -2.06
CA SER A 224 8.90 -8.34 -2.02
C SER A 224 9.56 -8.60 -3.37
N SER A 225 8.82 -9.19 -4.31
CA SER A 225 9.31 -9.58 -5.62
C SER A 225 8.17 -9.83 -6.60
N GLY A 226 8.52 -9.99 -7.86
CA GLY A 226 7.61 -10.33 -8.94
C GLY A 226 7.88 -9.50 -10.19
N ASN A 227 7.23 -9.87 -11.29
CA ASN A 227 7.40 -9.23 -12.59
C ASN A 227 6.12 -8.52 -12.98
N ILE A 228 6.23 -7.29 -13.48
CA ILE A 228 5.12 -6.50 -14.00
C ILE A 228 5.32 -6.35 -15.51
N LEU A 229 4.27 -6.65 -16.27
CA LEU A 229 4.24 -6.45 -17.71
C LEU A 229 3.02 -5.62 -18.10
N PHE A 230 3.20 -4.76 -19.10
CA PHE A 230 2.11 -4.12 -19.83
C PHE A 230 2.07 -4.69 -21.24
N ASP A 231 0.97 -5.36 -21.57
CA ASP A 231 0.88 -6.32 -22.68
C ASP A 231 2.07 -7.29 -22.67
N ASP A 232 2.97 -7.19 -23.66
CA ASP A 232 4.16 -8.03 -23.80
C ASP A 232 5.45 -7.31 -23.37
N THR A 233 5.34 -6.06 -22.89
CA THR A 233 6.49 -5.26 -22.47
C THR A 233 6.75 -5.45 -20.98
N VAL A 234 7.95 -5.91 -20.63
CA VAL A 234 8.40 -5.97 -19.24
C VAL A 234 8.59 -4.54 -18.72
N ILE A 235 7.93 -4.23 -17.60
CA ILE A 235 8.05 -2.95 -16.90
C ILE A 235 9.00 -3.08 -15.73
N PHE A 236 8.85 -4.17 -14.96
CA PHE A 236 9.68 -4.47 -13.81
C PHE A 236 9.91 -5.99 -13.71
N ASP A 237 11.14 -6.40 -13.44
CA ASP A 237 11.54 -7.81 -13.24
C ASP A 237 12.59 -7.98 -12.14
N GLY A 238 12.49 -7.17 -11.09
CA GLY A 238 13.58 -6.89 -10.14
C GLY A 238 14.39 -5.65 -10.52
N SER A 239 14.19 -5.14 -11.73
CA SER A 239 14.67 -3.83 -12.17
C SER A 239 13.68 -3.18 -13.13
N PHE A 240 13.62 -1.85 -13.16
CA PHE A 240 12.80 -1.16 -14.17
C PHE A 240 13.43 -1.26 -15.55
N ARG A 241 12.62 -1.60 -16.54
CA ARG A 241 13.04 -1.75 -17.95
C ARG A 241 12.59 -0.60 -18.85
N VAL A 242 11.97 0.42 -18.25
CA VAL A 242 11.37 1.59 -18.93
C VAL A 242 12.06 2.90 -18.61
#